data_AF-A0A8J7MDU9-F1
#
_entry.id   AF-A0A8J7MDU9-F1
#
_cell.length_a   1.000
_cell.length_b   1.000
_cell.length_c   1.000
_cell.angle_alpha   90.00
_cell.angle_beta   90.00
_cell.angle_gamma   90.00
#
_symmetry.space_group_name_H-M   'P 1'
#
loop_
_entity.id
_entity.type
_entity.pdbx_description
1 polymer ?
#
loop_
_entity_poly.entity_id
_entity_poly.type
_entity_poly.pdbx_seq_one_letter_code
_entity_poly.pdbx_strand_id
1 'polypeptide(L)'
;MALIRFTQILLVTFCLHLPALSKTIYVDQTNEEADADGSSWQTAFADIQPALDAAIPGDEIWVASGVYQPTRLAVADDPRSASFQLCGGVTMLGGFPPRGGDQSISARDLDLYPTILSGDLPAGDQPDSNAYHVVTATGLIATTTLKGFIIEDGRANSSNERTHETGGGITATDSLLDLINCRVIGNVGTFGGGIAANNSTINLINCLISGNAGLFAAGCYFTNNSVANIINCTITENATGYTGAGIYYENSTLHINNSILWSNYLIQSGKTIGDSNLAVSIYVPILPVDYATGSEKFTIKNSIIESSGGSENWLVYNGLDGGNNIDSNPHFISPAHPITVPNKGGNYKLLVTSPALNSGDGVARSSANPTESDIIGKPRFMGVIDLGAYEGAELYSFSKLYPELPPGVDSNGNGNSNYHDYVTGNDPRSDSYQTPNTPRMVGDNQIVFEYLAEHLADDVNIYFEKSTNLKDWTTMAEGADYTVISDLTIGTRQQKTIKVLHQKRSISQQFYRYRSELTPIEQPADNSSTAKKAN
;
A
#
# COMPACT_ATOMS: atom_id res chain seq x y z
N MET A 1 81.05 -1.84 -35.64
CA MET A 1 79.57 -1.81 -35.74
C MET A 1 79.02 -3.04 -35.06
N ALA A 2 78.60 -2.92 -33.80
CA ALA A 2 77.89 -3.97 -33.07
C ALA A 2 76.59 -3.34 -32.55
N LEU A 3 75.45 -3.83 -33.06
CA LEU A 3 74.12 -3.32 -32.74
C LEU A 3 73.58 -4.12 -31.55
N ILE A 4 73.44 -3.47 -30.39
CA ILE A 4 72.82 -4.06 -29.18
C ILE A 4 71.31 -3.83 -29.30
N ARG A 5 70.52 -4.90 -29.33
CA ARG A 5 69.05 -4.83 -29.22
C ARG A 5 68.63 -4.92 -27.76
N PHE A 6 68.04 -3.86 -27.23
CA PHE A 6 67.29 -3.89 -25.98
C PHE A 6 65.92 -4.53 -26.20
N THR A 7 65.61 -5.59 -25.46
CA THR A 7 64.26 -6.16 -25.37
C THR A 7 63.63 -5.60 -24.10
N GLN A 8 62.60 -4.75 -24.23
CA GLN A 8 61.78 -4.30 -23.12
C GLN A 8 60.85 -5.45 -22.71
N ILE A 9 60.96 -5.91 -21.46
CA ILE A 9 59.99 -6.82 -20.84
C ILE A 9 58.84 -5.95 -20.32
N LEU A 10 57.70 -5.99 -21.01
CA LEU A 10 56.43 -5.44 -20.54
C LEU A 10 55.90 -6.34 -19.43
N LEU A 11 56.02 -5.91 -18.17
CA LEU A 11 55.42 -6.60 -17.04
C LEU A 11 53.91 -6.27 -17.03
N VAL A 12 53.10 -7.10 -17.68
CA VAL A 12 51.64 -7.03 -17.59
C VAL A 12 51.26 -7.59 -16.23
N THR A 13 50.94 -6.73 -15.27
CA THR A 13 50.33 -7.12 -14.00
C THR A 13 48.91 -7.56 -14.29
N PHE A 14 48.70 -8.86 -14.48
CA PHE A 14 47.36 -9.45 -14.54
C PHE A 14 46.81 -9.42 -13.11
N CYS A 15 46.03 -8.39 -12.77
CA CYS A 15 45.17 -8.43 -11.58
C CYS A 15 44.17 -9.56 -11.80
N LEU A 16 44.50 -10.76 -11.31
CA LEU A 16 43.51 -11.80 -11.04
C LEU A 16 42.52 -11.20 -10.04
N HIS A 17 41.38 -10.70 -10.54
CA HIS A 17 40.17 -10.59 -9.74
C HIS A 17 39.77 -12.03 -9.40
N LEU A 18 40.30 -12.54 -8.30
CA LEU A 18 39.61 -13.60 -7.59
C LEU A 18 38.25 -13.00 -7.22
N PRO A 19 37.11 -13.59 -7.62
CA PRO A 19 35.85 -13.19 -7.03
C PRO A 19 36.03 -13.37 -5.52
N ALA A 20 35.91 -12.28 -4.75
CA ALA A 20 35.74 -12.42 -3.33
C ALA A 20 34.55 -13.36 -3.14
N LEU A 21 34.75 -14.48 -2.45
CA LEU A 21 33.61 -15.32 -2.09
C LEU A 21 32.68 -14.42 -1.27
N SER A 22 31.44 -14.27 -1.73
CA SER A 22 30.35 -13.74 -0.91
C SER A 22 30.38 -14.45 0.44
N LYS A 23 30.50 -13.68 1.53
CA LYS A 23 30.44 -14.23 2.89
C LYS A 23 29.08 -13.96 3.50
N THR A 24 28.69 -14.83 4.41
CA THR A 24 27.55 -14.63 5.30
C THR A 24 28.04 -14.00 6.60
N ILE A 25 27.44 -12.88 6.99
CA ILE A 25 27.66 -12.19 8.25
C ILE A 25 26.43 -12.37 9.13
N TYR A 26 26.61 -12.74 10.39
CA TYR A 26 25.52 -13.05 11.31
C TYR A 26 25.30 -11.94 12.33
N VAL A 27 24.02 -11.65 12.62
CA VAL A 27 23.58 -10.66 13.60
C VAL A 27 22.54 -11.27 14.54
N ASP A 28 22.78 -11.18 15.84
CA ASP A 28 21.87 -11.65 16.89
C ASP A 28 22.00 -10.74 18.12
N GLN A 29 20.97 -9.95 18.38
CA GLN A 29 20.91 -9.05 19.55
C GLN A 29 21.02 -9.77 20.91
N THR A 30 20.81 -11.09 20.95
CA THR A 30 20.96 -11.89 22.17
C THR A 30 22.40 -12.35 22.41
N ASN A 31 23.32 -12.04 21.49
CA ASN A 31 24.71 -12.38 21.66
C ASN A 31 25.41 -11.46 22.67
N GLU A 32 26.10 -12.06 23.64
CA GLU A 32 26.83 -11.37 24.70
C GLU A 32 28.36 -11.59 24.62
N GLU A 33 28.83 -12.28 23.57
CA GLU A 33 30.24 -12.64 23.40
C GLU A 33 31.10 -11.41 23.10
N ALA A 34 32.24 -11.29 23.81
CA ALA A 34 33.13 -10.12 23.72
C ALA A 34 33.89 -10.02 22.37
N ASP A 35 34.10 -11.15 21.69
CA ASP A 35 34.84 -11.25 20.42
C ASP A 35 33.89 -11.52 19.24
N ALA A 36 32.73 -10.86 19.20
CA ALA A 36 31.79 -10.96 18.09
C ALA A 36 32.39 -10.42 16.78
N ASP A 37 32.56 -11.31 15.80
CA ASP A 37 33.14 -11.00 14.48
C ASP A 37 32.16 -11.22 13.31
N GLY A 38 30.96 -11.69 13.61
CA GLY A 38 29.89 -11.97 12.64
C GLY A 38 30.14 -13.18 11.75
N SER A 39 31.15 -14.02 12.00
CA SER A 39 31.49 -15.17 11.14
C SER A 39 30.62 -16.41 11.36
N SER A 40 29.89 -16.46 12.47
CA SER A 40 28.93 -17.53 12.81
C SER A 40 27.82 -16.99 13.71
N TRP A 41 26.76 -17.76 13.94
CA TRP A 41 25.74 -17.41 14.94
C TRP A 41 26.29 -17.33 16.37
N GLN A 42 27.34 -18.09 16.69
CA GLN A 42 28.01 -18.05 17.99
C GLN A 42 28.85 -16.78 18.18
N THR A 43 29.35 -16.20 17.09
CA THR A 43 30.15 -14.98 17.10
C THR A 43 29.42 -13.82 16.42
N ALA A 44 28.09 -13.88 16.34
CA ALA A 44 27.25 -12.92 15.63
C ALA A 44 27.41 -11.51 16.21
N PHE A 45 27.34 -10.47 15.38
CA PHE A 45 27.27 -9.11 15.92
C PHE A 45 25.97 -8.93 16.72
N ALA A 46 26.04 -8.23 17.85
CA ALA A 46 24.86 -7.89 18.65
C ALA A 46 24.01 -6.78 18.01
N ASP A 47 24.58 -6.02 17.09
CA ASP A 47 23.94 -4.91 16.37
C ASP A 47 24.16 -5.08 14.86
N ILE A 48 23.22 -4.57 14.07
CA ILE A 48 23.22 -4.62 12.61
C ILE A 48 24.28 -3.68 12.02
N GLN A 49 24.52 -2.50 12.61
CA GLN A 49 25.43 -1.54 11.99
C GLN A 49 26.88 -2.07 11.87
N PRO A 50 27.49 -2.71 12.89
CA PRO A 50 28.80 -3.35 12.73
C PRO A 50 28.85 -4.38 11.59
N ALA A 51 27.75 -5.12 11.36
CA ALA A 51 27.67 -6.06 10.24
C ALA A 51 27.64 -5.33 8.88
N LEU A 52 26.88 -4.25 8.77
CA LEU A 52 26.85 -3.38 7.57
C LEU A 52 28.22 -2.75 7.29
N ASP A 53 28.92 -2.31 8.34
CA ASP A 53 30.26 -1.73 8.22
C ASP A 53 31.31 -2.77 7.79
N ALA A 54 31.12 -4.05 8.15
CA ALA A 54 32.02 -5.16 7.79
C ALA A 54 31.70 -5.81 6.45
N ALA A 55 30.54 -5.54 5.86
CA ALA A 55 30.07 -6.11 4.62
C ALA A 55 30.68 -5.41 3.39
N ILE A 56 30.90 -6.18 2.33
CA ILE A 56 31.28 -5.68 1.01
C ILE A 56 30.24 -6.10 -0.04
N PRO A 57 30.18 -5.45 -1.21
CA PRO A 57 29.24 -5.83 -2.26
C PRO A 57 29.33 -7.33 -2.60
N GLY A 58 28.17 -8.00 -2.57
CA GLY A 58 28.03 -9.44 -2.75
C GLY A 58 27.79 -10.22 -1.46
N ASP A 59 28.07 -9.65 -0.28
CA ASP A 59 27.85 -10.32 1.00
C ASP A 59 26.37 -10.44 1.38
N GLU A 60 26.08 -11.43 2.21
CA GLU A 60 24.78 -11.58 2.87
C GLU A 60 24.89 -11.28 4.37
N ILE A 61 23.91 -10.58 4.93
CA ILE A 61 23.77 -10.36 6.38
C ILE A 61 22.52 -11.11 6.86
N TRP A 62 22.70 -12.13 7.69
CA TRP A 62 21.63 -12.94 8.26
C TRP A 62 21.33 -12.44 9.68
N VAL A 63 20.08 -12.03 9.91
CA VAL A 63 19.67 -11.35 11.14
C VAL A 63 18.63 -12.20 11.88
N ALA A 64 18.95 -12.57 13.12
CA ALA A 64 18.04 -13.27 14.00
C ALA A 64 16.83 -12.41 14.39
N SER A 65 15.75 -13.05 14.84
CA SER A 65 14.56 -12.37 15.32
C SER A 65 14.87 -11.48 16.52
N GLY A 66 14.19 -10.34 16.57
CA GLY A 66 14.52 -9.31 17.54
C GLY A 66 14.02 -7.93 17.14
N VAL A 67 14.23 -6.98 18.04
CA VAL A 67 13.92 -5.56 17.83
C VAL A 67 15.23 -4.79 17.89
N TYR A 68 15.73 -4.44 16.71
CA TYR A 68 17.00 -3.74 16.57
C TYR A 68 16.73 -2.24 16.45
N GLN A 69 17.42 -1.45 17.27
CA GLN A 69 17.41 0.01 17.22
C GLN A 69 18.67 0.50 16.50
N PRO A 70 18.57 1.55 15.66
CA PRO A 70 19.75 2.08 14.99
C PRO A 70 20.68 2.79 15.98
N THR A 71 21.98 2.65 15.77
CA THR A 71 23.01 3.24 16.64
C THR A 71 23.92 4.25 15.94
N ARG A 72 23.92 4.30 14.60
CA ARG A 72 24.80 5.18 13.83
C ARG A 72 24.17 6.52 13.53
N LEU A 73 24.71 7.55 14.18
CA LEU A 73 24.29 8.94 14.01
C LEU A 73 24.75 9.53 12.67
N ALA A 74 23.85 10.20 11.95
CA ALA A 74 24.21 11.09 10.85
C ALA A 74 24.66 12.47 11.34
N VAL A 75 24.20 12.88 12.52
CA VAL A 75 24.51 14.16 13.17
C VAL A 75 24.92 13.89 14.63
N ALA A 76 26.16 14.23 14.97
CA ALA A 76 26.81 13.80 16.23
C ALA A 76 26.06 14.17 17.52
N ASP A 77 25.37 15.31 17.53
CA ASP A 77 24.65 15.84 18.70
C ASP A 77 23.12 15.67 18.59
N ASP A 78 22.63 14.92 17.59
CA ASP A 78 21.21 14.60 17.44
C ASP A 78 21.00 13.07 17.47
N PRO A 79 20.57 12.51 18.62
CA PRO A 79 20.27 11.08 18.75
C PRO A 79 19.25 10.57 17.73
N ARG A 80 18.30 11.42 17.30
CA ARG A 80 17.26 11.04 16.32
C ARG A 80 17.82 10.86 14.92
N SER A 81 19.04 11.33 14.67
CA SER A 81 19.75 11.07 13.42
C SER A 81 20.30 9.64 13.32
N ALA A 82 20.13 8.81 14.35
CA ALA A 82 20.46 7.40 14.30
C ALA A 82 19.66 6.69 13.19
N SER A 83 20.33 5.96 12.31
CA SER A 83 19.69 5.12 11.29
C SER A 83 20.49 3.84 11.02
N PHE A 84 19.83 2.83 10.45
CA PHE A 84 20.53 1.72 9.79
C PHE A 84 21.02 2.23 8.43
N GLN A 85 22.32 2.53 8.34
CA GLN A 85 22.93 3.08 7.14
C GLN A 85 23.34 1.95 6.21
N LEU A 86 22.57 1.77 5.13
CA LEU A 86 22.80 0.68 4.18
C LEU A 86 24.09 0.88 3.38
N CYS A 87 24.70 -0.23 2.97
CA CYS A 87 25.85 -0.26 2.07
C CYS A 87 25.51 -0.99 0.76
N GLY A 88 26.08 -0.50 -0.35
CA GLY A 88 25.70 -0.92 -1.70
C GLY A 88 26.05 -2.38 -2.00
N GLY A 89 25.15 -3.10 -2.66
CA GLY A 89 25.41 -4.47 -3.16
C GLY A 89 25.27 -5.58 -2.11
N VAL A 90 24.72 -5.30 -0.93
CA VAL A 90 24.56 -6.28 0.16
C VAL A 90 23.13 -6.81 0.22
N THR A 91 22.96 -8.09 0.57
CA THR A 91 21.64 -8.68 0.83
C THR A 91 21.44 -8.95 2.31
N MET A 92 20.48 -8.28 2.93
CA MET A 92 20.08 -8.50 4.31
C MET A 92 18.87 -9.42 4.37
N LEU A 93 18.92 -10.40 5.27
CA LEU A 93 17.91 -11.45 5.44
C LEU A 93 17.46 -11.51 6.90
N GLY A 94 16.24 -11.06 7.20
CA GLY A 94 15.57 -11.29 8.48
C GLY A 94 14.85 -12.64 8.51
N GLY A 95 14.33 -13.02 9.68
CA GLY A 95 13.50 -14.23 9.82
C GLY A 95 14.18 -15.42 10.46
N PHE A 96 15.38 -15.29 11.03
CA PHE A 96 16.09 -16.42 11.63
C PHE A 96 15.77 -16.56 13.13
N PRO A 97 15.73 -17.78 13.69
CA PRO A 97 15.63 -17.94 15.14
C PRO A 97 16.86 -17.33 15.86
N PRO A 98 16.74 -16.95 17.14
CA PRO A 98 17.90 -16.60 17.96
C PRO A 98 18.93 -17.73 17.94
N ARG A 99 20.20 -17.38 17.79
CA ARG A 99 21.35 -18.28 17.58
C ARG A 99 21.27 -19.12 16.30
N GLY A 100 20.39 -18.77 15.36
CA GLY A 100 20.42 -19.25 13.98
C GLY A 100 19.91 -20.65 13.69
N GLY A 101 19.43 -21.37 14.70
CA GLY A 101 18.83 -22.70 14.51
C GLY A 101 19.82 -23.71 13.90
N ASP A 102 19.43 -24.31 12.77
CA ASP A 102 20.24 -25.31 12.05
C ASP A 102 21.28 -24.71 11.08
N GLN A 103 21.48 -23.38 11.14
CA GLN A 103 22.42 -22.62 10.31
C GLN A 103 22.14 -22.67 8.81
N SER A 104 20.93 -23.04 8.40
CA SER A 104 20.53 -23.08 6.99
C SER A 104 19.56 -21.94 6.63
N ILE A 105 19.48 -21.63 5.34
CA ILE A 105 18.48 -20.68 4.83
C ILE A 105 17.03 -21.15 5.10
N SER A 106 16.82 -22.47 5.26
CA SER A 106 15.52 -23.06 5.58
C SER A 106 15.10 -22.88 7.04
N ALA A 107 16.00 -22.44 7.94
CA ALA A 107 15.62 -22.03 9.29
C ALA A 107 14.74 -20.77 9.30
N ARG A 108 14.66 -20.05 8.18
CA ARG A 108 13.90 -18.80 8.08
C ARG A 108 12.41 -19.04 8.11
N ASP A 109 11.75 -18.35 9.03
CA ASP A 109 10.29 -18.28 9.09
C ASP A 109 9.91 -16.85 9.50
N LEU A 110 9.32 -16.10 8.57
CA LEU A 110 9.04 -14.68 8.75
C LEU A 110 7.89 -14.41 9.73
N ASP A 111 7.00 -15.39 9.94
CA ASP A 111 5.87 -15.27 10.86
C ASP A 111 6.29 -15.69 12.27
N LEU A 112 7.12 -16.74 12.39
CA LEU A 112 7.60 -17.24 13.68
C LEU A 112 8.78 -16.44 14.25
N TYR A 113 9.65 -15.91 13.39
CA TYR A 113 10.90 -15.25 13.79
C TYR A 113 10.99 -13.81 13.25
N PRO A 114 10.09 -12.89 13.62
CA PRO A 114 10.10 -11.54 13.10
C PRO A 114 11.40 -10.80 13.44
N THR A 115 12.00 -10.17 12.44
CA THR A 115 13.14 -9.25 12.60
C THR A 115 12.64 -7.82 12.38
N ILE A 116 12.67 -7.03 13.45
CA ILE A 116 12.12 -5.68 13.48
C ILE A 116 13.27 -4.67 13.54
N LEU A 117 13.29 -3.74 12.58
CA LEU A 117 14.08 -2.52 12.62
C LEU A 117 13.18 -1.42 13.19
N SER A 118 13.46 -0.94 14.39
CA SER A 118 12.61 0.04 15.09
C SER A 118 13.34 1.35 15.29
N GLY A 119 12.67 2.45 14.96
CA GLY A 119 13.10 3.81 15.27
C GLY A 119 12.80 4.25 16.71
N ASP A 120 12.20 3.41 17.56
CA ASP A 120 11.92 3.72 18.96
C ASP A 120 13.22 3.75 19.77
N LEU A 121 13.82 4.94 19.93
CA LEU A 121 15.13 5.11 20.57
C LEU A 121 15.01 5.14 22.10
N PRO A 122 16.01 4.64 22.86
CA PRO A 122 15.96 4.60 24.33
C PRO A 122 15.85 5.97 25.04
N ALA A 123 16.01 7.09 24.31
CA ALA A 123 16.18 8.42 24.87
C ALA A 123 14.89 9.17 25.24
N GLY A 124 13.71 8.54 25.17
CA GLY A 124 12.52 9.07 25.84
C GLY A 124 11.22 8.37 25.47
N ASP A 125 10.40 8.05 26.48
CA ASP A 125 9.05 7.49 26.38
C ASP A 125 8.01 8.42 25.69
N GLN A 126 8.48 9.39 24.88
CA GLN A 126 7.64 10.28 24.09
C GLN A 126 7.79 9.92 22.61
N PRO A 127 6.70 9.74 21.85
CA PRO A 127 6.74 9.42 20.43
C PRO A 127 7.52 10.40 19.54
N ASP A 128 7.87 11.59 20.02
CA ASP A 128 8.72 12.58 19.32
C ASP A 128 10.23 12.33 19.48
N SER A 129 10.63 11.30 20.23
CA SER A 129 12.03 10.94 20.49
C SER A 129 12.60 9.93 19.49
N ASN A 130 11.76 9.39 18.61
CA ASN A 130 12.12 8.36 17.67
C ASN A 130 13.11 8.85 16.61
N ALA A 131 13.87 7.92 16.05
CA ALA A 131 14.73 8.15 14.89
C ALA A 131 13.95 8.83 13.76
N TYR A 132 14.57 9.78 13.07
CA TYR A 132 13.93 10.41 11.89
C TYR A 132 13.69 9.37 10.79
N HIS A 133 14.70 8.55 10.53
CA HIS A 133 14.67 7.51 9.51
C HIS A 133 15.12 6.20 10.15
N VAL A 134 14.31 5.16 10.10
CA VAL A 134 14.74 3.83 10.57
C VAL A 134 15.88 3.33 9.67
N VAL A 135 15.71 3.45 8.36
CA VAL A 135 16.68 3.00 7.35
C VAL A 135 17.03 4.13 6.39
N THR A 136 18.32 4.29 6.11
CA THR A 136 18.82 5.27 5.14
C THR A 136 19.61 4.60 4.04
N ALA A 137 19.21 4.85 2.79
CA ALA A 137 19.92 4.47 1.58
C ALA A 137 20.42 5.74 0.89
N THR A 138 21.73 5.91 0.76
CA THR A 138 22.31 7.11 0.13
C THR A 138 23.46 6.71 -0.79
N GLY A 139 23.32 7.05 -2.08
CA GLY A 139 24.37 6.77 -3.07
C GLY A 139 24.61 5.28 -3.33
N LEU A 140 23.59 4.43 -3.17
CA LEU A 140 23.73 2.98 -3.41
C LEU A 140 23.75 2.68 -4.92
N ILE A 141 24.95 2.69 -5.51
CA ILE A 141 25.14 2.42 -6.95
C ILE A 141 25.03 0.93 -7.33
N ALA A 142 25.08 0.04 -6.34
CA ALA A 142 24.83 -1.39 -6.49
C ALA A 142 23.59 -1.74 -5.65
N THR A 143 22.69 -2.54 -6.22
CA THR A 143 21.41 -2.89 -5.58
C THR A 143 21.63 -3.52 -4.23
N THR A 144 21.04 -2.92 -3.20
CA THR A 144 20.98 -3.48 -1.85
C THR A 144 19.61 -4.11 -1.65
N THR A 145 19.56 -5.28 -1.02
CA THR A 145 18.29 -6.01 -0.83
C THR A 145 17.99 -6.16 0.65
N LEU A 146 16.80 -5.75 1.08
CA LEU A 146 16.24 -6.08 2.39
C LEU A 146 15.17 -7.13 2.20
N LYS A 147 15.28 -8.27 2.88
CA LYS A 147 14.30 -9.35 2.79
C LYS A 147 13.79 -9.83 4.14
N GLY A 148 12.48 -9.69 4.37
CA GLY A 148 11.81 -10.22 5.55
C GLY A 148 11.95 -9.36 6.81
N PHE A 149 12.07 -8.04 6.65
CA PHE A 149 12.15 -7.10 7.78
C PHE A 149 10.81 -6.40 8.02
N ILE A 150 10.51 -6.14 9.30
CA ILE A 150 9.51 -5.17 9.71
C ILE A 150 10.25 -3.86 10.01
N ILE A 151 9.80 -2.75 9.46
CA ILE A 151 10.41 -1.42 9.59
C ILE A 151 9.36 -0.48 10.17
N GLU A 152 9.58 -0.04 11.39
CA GLU A 152 8.59 0.70 12.17
C GLU A 152 9.18 1.78 13.09
N ASP A 153 8.31 2.63 13.63
CA ASP A 153 8.63 3.70 14.58
C ASP A 153 9.49 4.84 14.05
N GLY A 154 9.71 4.95 12.74
CA GLY A 154 10.37 6.13 12.18
C GLY A 154 9.52 7.40 12.26
N ARG A 155 10.14 8.56 12.50
CA ARG A 155 9.45 9.85 12.62
C ARG A 155 10.22 11.01 11.99
N ALA A 156 10.13 11.14 10.68
CA ALA A 156 10.76 12.22 9.89
C ALA A 156 9.91 13.52 9.94
N ASN A 157 9.85 14.17 11.10
CA ASN A 157 9.03 15.37 11.35
C ASN A 157 9.85 16.61 11.72
N SER A 158 11.12 16.70 11.30
CA SER A 158 11.95 17.88 11.59
C SER A 158 11.32 19.13 10.99
N SER A 159 11.25 20.22 11.76
CA SER A 159 10.84 21.54 11.26
C SER A 159 12.02 22.42 10.86
N ASN A 160 13.25 21.95 11.12
CA ASN A 160 14.46 22.75 11.04
C ASN A 160 15.40 22.27 9.91
N GLU A 161 15.27 21.01 9.49
CA GLU A 161 16.14 20.40 8.49
C GLU A 161 15.35 19.56 7.50
N ARG A 162 15.32 20.00 6.24
CA ARG A 162 14.57 19.36 5.15
C ARG A 162 14.97 17.90 4.87
N THR A 163 16.20 17.53 5.20
CA THR A 163 16.68 16.14 5.06
C THR A 163 16.01 15.18 6.04
N HIS A 164 15.44 15.70 7.14
CA HIS A 164 14.77 14.92 8.19
C HIS A 164 13.23 15.08 8.15
N GLU A 165 12.69 15.48 7.01
CA GLU A 165 11.25 15.61 6.75
C GLU A 165 10.69 14.45 5.93
N THR A 166 11.54 13.60 5.34
CA THR A 166 11.12 12.62 4.33
C THR A 166 11.49 11.17 4.66
N GLY A 167 10.56 10.22 4.52
CA GLY A 167 10.87 8.80 4.66
C GLY A 167 11.07 8.38 6.11
N GLY A 168 9.99 8.34 6.90
CA GLY A 168 10.06 7.94 8.30
C GLY A 168 10.62 6.53 8.47
N GLY A 169 10.03 5.56 7.77
CA GLY A 169 10.57 4.20 7.74
C GLY A 169 11.87 4.12 6.95
N ILE A 170 11.83 4.51 5.67
CA ILE A 170 12.95 4.42 4.74
C ILE A 170 13.09 5.73 3.96
N THR A 171 14.30 6.27 3.92
CA THR A 171 14.67 7.33 2.98
C THR A 171 15.75 6.85 2.02
N ALA A 172 15.53 7.04 0.73
CA ALA A 172 16.43 6.63 -0.35
C ALA A 172 16.77 7.82 -1.26
N THR A 173 18.06 8.09 -1.43
CA THR A 173 18.57 9.16 -2.31
C THR A 173 19.68 8.61 -3.18
N ASP A 174 19.58 8.82 -4.50
CA ASP A 174 20.57 8.36 -5.50
C ASP A 174 20.91 6.85 -5.35
N SER A 175 19.88 6.02 -5.13
CA SER A 175 20.06 4.64 -4.65
C SER A 175 19.29 3.59 -5.45
N LEU A 176 19.81 2.37 -5.47
CA LEU A 176 19.16 1.15 -5.94
C LEU A 176 18.80 0.25 -4.74
N LEU A 177 17.51 0.04 -4.48
CA LEU A 177 17.02 -0.68 -3.30
C LEU A 177 15.89 -1.65 -3.66
N ASP A 178 16.04 -2.90 -3.23
CA ASP A 178 15.03 -3.93 -3.33
C ASP A 178 14.48 -4.27 -1.94
N LEU A 179 13.16 -4.19 -1.78
CA LEU A 179 12.43 -4.65 -0.59
C LEU A 179 11.62 -5.87 -0.97
N ILE A 180 11.89 -7.00 -0.30
CA ILE A 180 11.23 -8.28 -0.57
C ILE A 180 10.62 -8.81 0.72
N ASN A 181 9.32 -9.14 0.72
CA ASN A 181 8.62 -9.63 1.92
C ASN A 181 8.79 -8.69 3.14
N CYS A 182 8.93 -7.39 2.90
CA CYS A 182 9.11 -6.41 3.98
C CYS A 182 7.78 -5.78 4.39
N ARG A 183 7.68 -5.39 5.67
CA ARG A 183 6.54 -4.67 6.23
C ARG A 183 7.02 -3.28 6.67
N VAL A 184 6.56 -2.22 6.02
CA VAL A 184 6.85 -0.83 6.41
C VAL A 184 5.60 -0.26 7.07
N ILE A 185 5.62 -0.21 8.41
CA ILE A 185 4.39 -0.02 9.20
C ILE A 185 4.54 1.02 10.31
N GLY A 186 3.48 1.78 10.57
CA GLY A 186 3.43 2.69 11.72
C GLY A 186 4.47 3.80 11.72
N ASN A 187 5.00 4.18 10.55
CA ASN A 187 6.00 5.25 10.43
C ASN A 187 5.34 6.60 10.14
N VAL A 188 6.04 7.68 10.49
CA VAL A 188 5.57 9.05 10.33
C VAL A 188 6.60 9.87 9.56
N GLY A 189 6.13 10.71 8.64
CA GLY A 189 6.98 11.65 7.91
C GLY A 189 6.21 12.88 7.46
N THR A 190 6.89 14.00 7.21
CA THR A 190 6.24 15.12 6.52
C THR A 190 5.95 14.71 5.07
N PHE A 191 6.89 14.04 4.40
CA PHE A 191 6.72 13.46 3.07
C PHE A 191 7.15 11.98 3.06
N GLY A 192 6.27 11.05 2.70
CA GLY A 192 6.63 9.62 2.70
C GLY A 192 6.76 9.11 4.13
N GLY A 193 5.63 8.89 4.82
CA GLY A 193 5.66 8.32 6.17
C GLY A 193 6.38 6.98 6.21
N GLY A 194 6.00 6.06 5.32
CA GLY A 194 6.66 4.78 5.13
C GLY A 194 7.98 4.92 4.37
N ILE A 195 7.90 5.24 3.07
CA ILE A 195 9.05 5.27 2.16
C ILE A 195 9.11 6.60 1.42
N ALA A 196 10.29 7.21 1.37
CA ALA A 196 10.60 8.31 0.46
C ALA A 196 11.77 7.96 -0.45
N ALA A 197 11.64 8.22 -1.75
CA ALA A 197 12.69 8.01 -2.73
C ALA A 197 12.91 9.25 -3.61
N ASN A 198 14.18 9.63 -3.74
CA ASN A 198 14.64 10.75 -4.56
C ASN A 198 15.71 10.25 -5.53
N ASN A 199 15.48 10.43 -6.84
CA ASN A 199 16.39 9.95 -7.88
C ASN A 199 16.88 8.50 -7.66
N SER A 200 15.95 7.63 -7.26
CA SER A 200 16.26 6.26 -6.81
C SER A 200 15.41 5.23 -7.54
N THR A 201 15.93 4.01 -7.68
CA THR A 201 15.14 2.85 -8.14
C THR A 201 14.77 2.02 -6.93
N ILE A 202 13.46 1.88 -6.68
CA ILE A 202 12.89 1.11 -5.57
C ILE A 202 12.03 -0.02 -6.14
N ASN A 203 12.39 -1.27 -5.85
CA ASN A 203 11.57 -2.42 -6.18
C ASN A 203 10.91 -2.96 -4.92
N LEU A 204 9.57 -2.97 -4.91
CA LEU A 204 8.75 -3.51 -3.83
C LEU A 204 8.14 -4.82 -4.30
N ILE A 205 8.45 -5.91 -3.61
CA ILE A 205 7.98 -7.26 -3.97
C ILE A 205 7.41 -7.93 -2.74
N ASN A 206 6.14 -8.32 -2.78
CA ASN A 206 5.45 -8.96 -1.65
C ASN A 206 5.48 -8.11 -0.37
N CYS A 207 5.47 -6.79 -0.51
CA CYS A 207 5.57 -5.88 0.63
C CYS A 207 4.20 -5.46 1.14
N LEU A 208 4.13 -5.20 2.45
CA LEU A 208 3.02 -4.53 3.08
C LEU A 208 3.49 -3.13 3.52
N ILE A 209 2.81 -2.09 3.05
CA ILE A 209 3.02 -0.71 3.48
C ILE A 209 1.73 -0.23 4.13
N SER A 210 1.67 -0.19 5.46
CA SER A 210 0.41 0.08 6.15
C SER A 210 0.50 0.88 7.43
N GLY A 211 -0.57 1.61 7.75
CA GLY A 211 -0.67 2.36 9.01
C GLY A 211 0.38 3.47 9.14
N ASN A 212 1.00 3.91 8.04
CA ASN A 212 1.93 5.03 8.05
C ASN A 212 1.16 6.36 7.99
N ALA A 213 1.75 7.43 8.52
CA ALA A 213 1.18 8.76 8.54
C ALA A 213 2.08 9.77 7.83
N GLY A 214 1.48 10.67 7.07
CA GLY A 214 2.16 11.69 6.27
C GLY A 214 1.51 13.06 6.42
N LEU A 215 2.23 14.16 6.27
CA LEU A 215 1.56 15.42 5.90
C LEU A 215 1.16 15.35 4.42
N PHE A 216 2.11 14.93 3.60
CA PHE A 216 1.97 14.53 2.21
C PHE A 216 2.50 13.10 2.08
N ALA A 217 1.84 12.27 1.29
CA ALA A 217 2.33 10.93 0.97
C ALA A 217 2.62 10.02 2.17
N ALA A 218 1.61 9.34 2.72
CA ALA A 218 1.82 8.57 3.95
C ALA A 218 2.50 7.22 3.70
N GLY A 219 2.09 6.49 2.68
CA GLY A 219 2.74 5.25 2.28
C GLY A 219 4.08 5.52 1.59
N CYS A 220 4.02 6.00 0.36
CA CYS A 220 5.20 6.15 -0.51
C CYS A 220 5.28 7.54 -1.18
N TYR A 221 6.47 8.15 -1.16
CA TYR A 221 6.77 9.41 -1.82
C TYR A 221 7.91 9.26 -2.83
N PHE A 222 7.61 9.31 -4.13
CA PHE A 222 8.58 9.09 -5.22
C PHE A 222 8.79 10.36 -6.05
N THR A 223 10.03 10.84 -6.11
CA THR A 223 10.35 12.14 -6.73
C THR A 223 11.64 12.13 -7.52
N ASN A 224 11.87 13.17 -8.34
CA ASN A 224 13.13 13.45 -9.03
C ASN A 224 13.64 12.29 -9.89
N ASN A 225 12.86 11.83 -10.87
CA ASN A 225 13.22 10.71 -11.77
C ASN A 225 13.41 9.37 -11.06
N SER A 226 12.71 9.16 -9.94
CA SER A 226 12.69 7.84 -9.32
C SER A 226 11.99 6.81 -10.21
N VAL A 227 12.33 5.55 -10.03
CA VAL A 227 11.66 4.40 -10.66
C VAL A 227 11.14 3.49 -9.56
N ALA A 228 9.82 3.32 -9.49
CA ALA A 228 9.17 2.46 -8.52
C ALA A 228 8.47 1.30 -9.24
N ASN A 229 8.89 0.06 -8.95
CA ASN A 229 8.20 -1.15 -9.41
C ASN A 229 7.56 -1.82 -8.20
N ILE A 230 6.23 -1.92 -8.21
CA ILE A 230 5.41 -2.43 -7.11
C ILE A 230 4.71 -3.70 -7.58
N ILE A 231 5.13 -4.85 -7.05
CA ILE A 231 4.69 -6.16 -7.49
C ILE A 231 4.20 -6.96 -6.30
N ASN A 232 2.99 -7.53 -6.40
CA ASN A 232 2.40 -8.35 -5.34
C ASN A 232 2.36 -7.62 -3.99
N CYS A 233 2.14 -6.32 -3.96
CA CYS A 233 2.20 -5.53 -2.72
C CYS A 233 0.81 -5.13 -2.24
N THR A 234 0.70 -4.88 -0.94
CA THR A 234 -0.50 -4.28 -0.33
C THR A 234 -0.12 -2.95 0.30
N ILE A 235 -0.73 -1.85 -0.15
CA ILE A 235 -0.55 -0.50 0.39
C ILE A 235 -1.90 -0.03 0.91
N THR A 236 -2.04 0.02 2.22
CA THR A 236 -3.36 0.17 2.86
C THR A 236 -3.27 0.86 4.19
N GLU A 237 -4.37 1.45 4.66
CA GLU A 237 -4.45 2.09 5.96
C GLU A 237 -3.44 3.23 6.19
N ASN A 238 -2.89 3.82 5.14
CA ASN A 238 -1.99 4.97 5.25
C ASN A 238 -2.78 6.27 5.21
N ALA A 239 -2.31 7.29 5.94
CA ALA A 239 -3.09 8.49 6.24
C ALA A 239 -2.34 9.80 6.02
N THR A 240 -2.88 10.72 5.23
CA THR A 240 -2.27 12.05 5.03
C THR A 240 -3.09 13.21 5.56
N GLY A 241 -2.45 14.35 5.80
CA GLY A 241 -3.13 15.63 6.03
C GLY A 241 -3.62 16.34 4.75
N TYR A 242 -3.05 15.99 3.58
CA TYR A 242 -3.36 16.65 2.31
C TYR A 242 -3.63 15.71 1.12
N THR A 243 -2.60 15.06 0.54
CA THR A 243 -2.76 14.24 -0.69
C THR A 243 -1.82 13.03 -0.71
N GLY A 244 -2.14 12.04 -1.55
CA GLY A 244 -1.27 10.91 -1.87
C GLY A 244 -1.10 9.88 -0.76
N ALA A 245 -2.13 9.63 0.05
CA ALA A 245 -2.05 8.76 1.22
C ALA A 245 -1.43 7.38 0.95
N GLY A 246 -1.79 6.72 -0.15
CA GLY A 246 -1.07 5.52 -0.60
C GLY A 246 0.27 5.89 -1.24
N ILE A 247 0.21 6.46 -2.44
CA ILE A 247 1.40 6.86 -3.22
C ILE A 247 1.27 8.31 -3.66
N TYR A 248 2.35 9.05 -3.52
CA TYR A 248 2.59 10.30 -4.25
C TYR A 248 3.75 10.06 -5.20
N TYR A 249 3.57 10.42 -6.47
CA TYR A 249 4.67 10.37 -7.43
C TYR A 249 4.77 11.67 -8.22
N GLU A 250 6.00 12.13 -8.45
CA GLU A 250 6.28 13.34 -9.22
C GLU A 250 7.52 13.16 -10.09
N ASN A 251 7.39 13.50 -11.39
CA ASN A 251 8.47 13.40 -12.37
C ASN A 251 9.23 12.07 -12.31
N SER A 252 8.50 10.96 -12.16
CA SER A 252 9.04 9.63 -11.86
C SER A 252 8.31 8.56 -12.68
N THR A 253 8.85 7.35 -12.69
CA THR A 253 8.26 6.16 -13.32
C THR A 253 7.66 5.25 -12.24
N LEU A 254 6.43 4.78 -12.45
CA LEU A 254 5.68 3.93 -11.53
C LEU A 254 5.03 2.76 -12.28
N HIS A 255 5.37 1.53 -11.91
CA HIS A 255 4.68 0.34 -12.41
C HIS A 255 4.06 -0.41 -11.25
N ILE A 256 2.76 -0.69 -11.34
CA ILE A 256 2.02 -1.44 -10.33
C ILE A 256 1.46 -2.72 -10.98
N ASN A 257 1.74 -3.85 -10.34
CA ASN A 257 1.33 -5.17 -10.80
C ASN A 257 0.84 -6.03 -9.65
N ASN A 258 -0.24 -6.77 -9.88
CA ASN A 258 -0.69 -7.82 -8.96
C ASN A 258 -0.88 -7.30 -7.52
N SER A 259 -1.23 -6.02 -7.36
CA SER A 259 -1.13 -5.31 -6.08
C SER A 259 -2.49 -4.79 -5.61
N ILE A 260 -2.58 -4.47 -4.32
CA ILE A 260 -3.76 -3.88 -3.69
C ILE A 260 -3.40 -2.51 -3.13
N LEU A 261 -4.05 -1.45 -3.61
CA LEU A 261 -4.03 -0.11 -3.02
C LEU A 261 -5.45 0.22 -2.56
N TRP A 262 -5.70 0.16 -1.25
CA TRP A 262 -7.05 0.21 -0.70
C TRP A 262 -7.09 0.80 0.71
N SER A 263 -8.14 1.52 1.08
CA SER A 263 -8.32 2.14 2.40
C SER A 263 -7.15 3.03 2.80
N ASN A 264 -6.62 3.81 1.86
CA ASN A 264 -5.74 4.93 2.20
C ASN A 264 -6.60 6.19 2.28
N TYR A 265 -6.32 7.11 3.20
CA TYR A 265 -7.27 8.21 3.50
C TYR A 265 -6.59 9.53 3.83
N LEU A 266 -7.36 10.58 3.66
CA LEU A 266 -7.04 11.94 4.05
C LEU A 266 -7.68 12.23 5.41
N ILE A 267 -6.90 12.66 6.40
CA ILE A 267 -7.38 13.16 7.69
C ILE A 267 -7.23 14.68 7.71
N GLN A 268 -8.34 15.41 7.74
CA GLN A 268 -8.34 16.86 7.98
C GLN A 268 -9.09 17.20 9.25
N SER A 269 -8.46 17.98 10.15
CA SER A 269 -9.07 18.47 11.39
C SER A 269 -9.68 17.38 12.28
N GLY A 270 -9.03 16.21 12.38
CA GLY A 270 -9.49 15.07 13.19
C GLY A 270 -10.70 14.33 12.61
N LYS A 271 -11.08 14.60 11.35
CA LYS A 271 -12.08 13.84 10.62
C LYS A 271 -11.41 13.10 9.47
N THR A 272 -11.75 11.83 9.32
CA THR A 272 -11.45 11.07 8.10
C THR A 272 -12.29 11.66 6.97
N ILE A 273 -11.62 12.26 5.98
CA ILE A 273 -12.20 12.50 4.66
C ILE A 273 -11.85 11.25 3.86
N GLY A 274 -12.65 10.20 4.04
CA GLY A 274 -12.74 9.20 3.02
C GLY A 274 -13.48 9.77 1.81
N ASP A 275 -13.34 9.07 0.69
CA ASP A 275 -14.54 8.58 0.02
C ASP A 275 -15.07 9.23 -1.27
N SER A 276 -14.25 9.98 -2.02
CA SER A 276 -14.56 10.17 -3.45
C SER A 276 -13.40 10.58 -4.37
N ASN A 277 -12.15 10.57 -3.88
CA ASN A 277 -11.02 11.06 -4.66
C ASN A 277 -9.86 10.07 -4.72
N LEU A 278 -9.65 9.48 -5.89
CA LEU A 278 -8.47 8.68 -6.26
C LEU A 278 -7.13 9.33 -5.89
N ALA A 279 -7.08 10.68 -5.82
CA ALA A 279 -5.93 11.45 -5.32
C ALA A 279 -5.47 11.06 -3.90
N VAL A 280 -6.24 10.24 -3.21
CA VAL A 280 -5.92 9.69 -1.90
C VAL A 280 -5.12 8.39 -2.03
N SER A 281 -5.47 7.48 -2.93
CA SER A 281 -4.72 6.24 -3.15
C SER A 281 -3.46 6.46 -3.99
N ILE A 282 -3.56 7.24 -5.07
CA ILE A 282 -2.42 7.66 -5.89
C ILE A 282 -2.58 9.13 -6.29
N TYR A 283 -1.61 9.96 -5.91
CA TYR A 283 -1.59 11.38 -6.27
C TYR A 283 -0.50 11.73 -7.28
N VAL A 284 -0.90 12.54 -8.26
CA VAL A 284 -0.08 13.03 -9.38
C VAL A 284 -0.21 14.55 -9.45
N PRO A 285 0.78 15.34 -8.98
CA PRO A 285 0.69 16.79 -8.97
C PRO A 285 0.72 17.40 -10.38
N ILE A 286 1.41 16.74 -11.31
CA ILE A 286 1.53 17.16 -12.71
C ILE A 286 1.29 15.92 -13.55
N LEU A 287 0.18 15.89 -14.29
CA LEU A 287 -0.04 14.88 -15.33
C LEU A 287 1.21 14.88 -16.22
N PRO A 288 1.88 13.73 -16.43
CA PRO A 288 3.00 13.68 -17.37
C PRO A 288 2.50 14.31 -18.68
N VAL A 289 3.16 15.35 -19.16
CA VAL A 289 2.77 16.09 -20.37
C VAL A 289 2.99 15.24 -21.64
N ASP A 290 2.97 13.92 -21.51
CA ASP A 290 3.31 12.92 -22.51
C ASP A 290 2.16 11.93 -22.79
N TYR A 291 0.92 12.25 -22.40
CA TYR A 291 -0.26 11.51 -22.86
C TYR A 291 -0.34 11.44 -24.40
N ALA A 292 0.30 12.39 -25.11
CA ALA A 292 0.36 12.42 -26.57
C ALA A 292 1.42 11.47 -27.20
N THR A 293 2.33 10.87 -26.41
CA THR A 293 3.41 10.00 -26.93
C THR A 293 3.33 8.54 -26.48
N GLY A 294 2.40 8.20 -25.56
CA GLY A 294 2.21 6.83 -25.10
C GLY A 294 3.34 6.31 -24.19
N SER A 295 3.99 7.18 -23.42
CA SER A 295 5.09 6.75 -22.54
C SER A 295 4.57 5.86 -21.40
N GLU A 296 5.09 4.62 -21.30
CA GLU A 296 4.75 3.58 -20.30
C GLU A 296 5.10 3.96 -18.84
N LYS A 297 5.50 5.21 -18.58
CA LYS A 297 6.04 5.68 -17.29
C LYS A 297 5.10 5.51 -16.11
N PHE A 298 3.79 5.40 -16.34
CA PHE A 298 2.86 5.03 -15.28
C PHE A 298 1.86 4.01 -15.81
N THR A 299 2.03 2.76 -15.39
CA THR A 299 1.18 1.65 -15.84
C THR A 299 0.71 0.83 -14.64
N ILE A 300 -0.59 0.52 -14.60
CA ILE A 300 -1.18 -0.34 -13.58
C ILE A 300 -1.86 -1.52 -14.29
N LYS A 301 -1.59 -2.75 -13.86
CA LYS A 301 -2.31 -3.93 -14.37
C LYS A 301 -2.58 -4.95 -13.27
N ASN A 302 -3.58 -5.81 -13.49
CA ASN A 302 -3.93 -6.91 -12.59
C ASN A 302 -3.94 -6.43 -11.13
N SER A 303 -4.59 -5.33 -10.78
CA SER A 303 -4.48 -4.75 -9.43
C SER A 303 -5.83 -4.31 -8.90
N ILE A 304 -6.01 -4.35 -7.58
CA ILE A 304 -7.17 -3.72 -6.92
C ILE A 304 -6.78 -2.32 -6.50
N ILE A 305 -7.45 -1.32 -7.08
CA ILE A 305 -7.21 0.09 -6.78
C ILE A 305 -8.54 0.75 -6.44
N GLU A 306 -8.65 1.24 -5.21
CA GLU A 306 -9.83 1.93 -4.71
C GLU A 306 -10.17 3.16 -5.55
N SER A 307 -11.44 3.28 -5.91
CA SER A 307 -12.01 4.38 -6.71
C SER A 307 -11.51 4.43 -8.16
N SER A 308 -10.81 3.40 -8.67
CA SER A 308 -10.25 3.41 -10.03
C SER A 308 -11.26 3.24 -11.16
N GLY A 309 -12.46 2.74 -10.86
CA GLY A 309 -13.46 2.29 -11.81
C GLY A 309 -13.19 0.90 -12.42
N GLY A 310 -12.05 0.28 -12.07
CA GLY A 310 -11.55 -0.95 -12.70
C GLY A 310 -11.20 -0.73 -14.18
N SER A 311 -10.69 -1.76 -14.86
CA SER A 311 -10.34 -1.61 -16.29
C SER A 311 -11.54 -1.32 -17.19
N GLU A 312 -12.76 -1.64 -16.76
CA GLU A 312 -13.97 -1.37 -17.55
C GLU A 312 -14.34 0.12 -17.57
N ASN A 313 -14.08 0.86 -16.48
CA ASN A 313 -14.41 2.27 -16.35
C ASN A 313 -13.19 3.08 -15.90
N TRP A 314 -12.02 2.76 -16.46
CA TRP A 314 -10.74 3.29 -16.01
C TRP A 314 -10.70 4.82 -16.07
N LEU A 315 -10.46 5.43 -14.91
CA LEU A 315 -10.31 6.88 -14.83
C LEU A 315 -8.88 7.27 -15.24
N VAL A 316 -8.76 8.11 -16.28
CA VAL A 316 -7.50 8.49 -16.97
C VAL A 316 -6.44 9.12 -16.05
N TYR A 317 -6.83 9.61 -14.87
CA TYR A 317 -5.93 10.14 -13.85
C TYR A 317 -5.02 9.08 -13.19
N ASN A 318 -5.23 7.79 -13.47
CA ASN A 318 -4.56 6.63 -12.86
C ASN A 318 -3.35 6.08 -13.64
N GLY A 319 -2.84 6.84 -14.61
CA GLY A 319 -1.87 6.31 -15.57
C GLY A 319 -2.53 5.41 -16.61
N LEU A 320 -1.71 4.65 -17.32
CA LEU A 320 -2.15 3.73 -18.37
C LEU A 320 -2.75 2.46 -17.76
N ASP A 321 -3.97 2.13 -18.18
CA ASP A 321 -4.58 0.84 -17.88
C ASP A 321 -3.86 -0.27 -18.66
N GLY A 322 -3.10 -1.09 -17.94
CA GLY A 322 -2.48 -2.31 -18.46
C GLY A 322 -3.41 -3.52 -18.46
N GLY A 323 -4.67 -3.36 -18.03
CA GLY A 323 -5.73 -4.37 -18.06
C GLY A 323 -5.93 -5.13 -16.74
N ASN A 324 -7.12 -5.73 -16.61
CA ASN A 324 -7.59 -6.55 -15.47
C ASN A 324 -7.48 -5.88 -14.09
N ASN A 325 -7.62 -4.56 -14.04
CA ASN A 325 -7.72 -3.85 -12.77
C ASN A 325 -9.14 -3.92 -12.21
N ILE A 326 -9.24 -4.03 -10.90
CA ILE A 326 -10.48 -4.21 -10.14
C ILE A 326 -10.67 -3.00 -9.21
N ASP A 327 -11.89 -2.47 -9.14
CA ASP A 327 -12.28 -1.48 -8.13
C ASP A 327 -13.37 -2.08 -7.25
N SER A 328 -12.94 -2.83 -6.24
CA SER A 328 -13.81 -3.50 -5.29
C SER A 328 -13.03 -3.82 -4.02
N ASN A 329 -13.72 -3.81 -2.88
CA ASN A 329 -13.13 -4.05 -1.58
C ASN A 329 -12.37 -5.40 -1.57
N PRO A 330 -11.08 -5.43 -1.18
CA PRO A 330 -10.26 -6.64 -1.15
C PRO A 330 -10.65 -7.63 -0.04
N HIS A 331 -11.61 -7.30 0.83
CA HIS A 331 -12.13 -8.15 1.91
C HIS A 331 -11.02 -8.70 2.81
N PHE A 332 -10.26 -7.79 3.44
CA PHE A 332 -9.30 -8.15 4.47
C PHE A 332 -10.00 -8.69 5.73
N ILE A 333 -9.32 -9.58 6.48
CA ILE A 333 -9.91 -10.24 7.66
C ILE A 333 -10.27 -9.25 8.79
N SER A 334 -9.35 -8.34 9.11
CA SER A 334 -9.55 -7.31 10.14
C SER A 334 -8.51 -6.21 9.93
N PRO A 335 -8.67 -5.33 8.91
CA PRO A 335 -7.74 -4.23 8.70
C PRO A 335 -7.67 -3.31 9.93
N ALA A 336 -6.57 -2.57 10.08
CA ALA A 336 -6.47 -1.60 11.17
C ALA A 336 -7.44 -0.44 10.94
N HIS A 337 -7.86 0.24 12.01
CA HIS A 337 -8.79 1.35 11.84
C HIS A 337 -8.06 2.62 11.36
N PRO A 338 -8.58 3.31 10.34
CA PRO A 338 -7.89 4.43 9.72
C PRO A 338 -7.59 5.59 10.70
N ILE A 339 -8.52 5.93 11.60
CA ILE A 339 -8.29 7.02 12.58
C ILE A 339 -7.18 6.74 13.62
N THR A 340 -6.64 5.51 13.67
CA THR A 340 -5.64 5.13 14.66
C THR A 340 -4.20 5.31 14.18
N VAL A 341 -3.99 5.88 12.99
CA VAL A 341 -2.63 6.15 12.47
C VAL A 341 -1.83 7.17 13.29
N PRO A 342 -0.49 6.99 13.40
CA PRO A 342 0.25 5.83 12.89
C PRO A 342 -0.11 4.56 13.68
N ASN A 343 -0.27 3.44 12.98
CA ASN A 343 -0.61 2.15 13.59
C ASN A 343 0.23 1.01 13.00
N LYS A 344 0.43 -0.04 13.80
CA LYS A 344 1.20 -1.24 13.42
C LYS A 344 0.31 -2.48 13.28
N GLY A 345 -1.00 -2.28 13.44
CA GLY A 345 -1.99 -3.35 13.55
C GLY A 345 -2.59 -3.76 12.22
N GLY A 346 -3.65 -4.57 12.32
CA GLY A 346 -4.41 -5.06 11.18
C GLY A 346 -3.99 -6.44 10.70
N ASN A 347 -4.96 -7.17 10.18
CA ASN A 347 -4.80 -8.45 9.53
C ASN A 347 -5.29 -8.34 8.07
N TYR A 348 -4.33 -8.16 7.18
CA TYR A 348 -4.54 -7.92 5.75
C TYR A 348 -4.50 -9.20 4.90
N LYS A 349 -4.60 -10.38 5.53
CA LYS A 349 -4.89 -11.63 4.82
C LYS A 349 -6.31 -11.56 4.25
N LEU A 350 -6.56 -12.33 3.19
CA LEU A 350 -7.81 -12.26 2.43
C LEU A 350 -8.89 -13.18 3.03
N LEU A 351 -10.14 -12.73 3.01
CA LEU A 351 -11.31 -13.57 3.24
C LEU A 351 -11.66 -14.37 1.97
N VAL A 352 -12.37 -15.50 2.14
CA VAL A 352 -12.80 -16.38 1.03
C VAL A 352 -13.72 -15.71 0.00
N THR A 353 -14.29 -14.56 0.33
CA THR A 353 -15.14 -13.75 -0.56
C THR A 353 -14.35 -12.69 -1.31
N SER A 354 -13.03 -12.60 -1.11
CA SER A 354 -12.22 -11.52 -1.66
C SER A 354 -12.15 -11.58 -3.19
N PRO A 355 -12.31 -10.43 -3.88
CA PRO A 355 -12.07 -10.34 -5.33
C PRO A 355 -10.57 -10.41 -5.68
N ALA A 356 -9.67 -10.38 -4.70
CA ALA A 356 -8.24 -10.53 -4.93
C ALA A 356 -7.85 -11.99 -5.24
N LEU A 357 -8.69 -12.96 -4.86
CA LEU A 357 -8.36 -14.37 -5.00
C LEU A 357 -8.27 -14.77 -6.47
N ASN A 358 -7.17 -15.44 -6.84
CA ASN A 358 -6.86 -15.98 -8.16
C ASN A 358 -7.10 -14.97 -9.29
N SER A 359 -6.78 -13.70 -9.05
CA SER A 359 -7.08 -12.59 -9.96
C SER A 359 -5.81 -11.89 -10.48
N GLY A 360 -4.63 -12.37 -10.09
CA GLY A 360 -3.33 -11.87 -10.57
C GLY A 360 -2.79 -12.58 -11.81
N ASP A 361 -1.47 -12.50 -11.99
CA ASP A 361 -0.76 -13.15 -13.08
C ASP A 361 -0.84 -14.70 -12.99
N GLY A 362 -1.19 -15.32 -14.11
CA GLY A 362 -1.27 -16.77 -14.29
C GLY A 362 0.07 -17.42 -14.66
N VAL A 363 1.16 -16.65 -14.71
CA VAL A 363 2.50 -17.15 -15.06
C VAL A 363 3.40 -17.24 -13.83
N ALA A 364 3.88 -18.44 -13.54
CA ALA A 364 4.87 -18.67 -12.50
C ALA A 364 6.22 -18.05 -12.88
N ARG A 365 6.89 -17.37 -11.92
CA ARG A 365 8.27 -16.87 -12.08
C ARG A 365 8.49 -15.95 -13.27
N SER A 366 7.51 -15.07 -13.53
CA SER A 366 7.63 -13.98 -14.49
C SER A 366 8.25 -12.75 -13.82
N SER A 367 8.60 -11.72 -14.59
CA SER A 367 8.97 -10.41 -14.04
C SER A 367 7.83 -9.75 -13.26
N ALA A 368 6.58 -10.17 -13.47
CA ALA A 368 5.41 -9.73 -12.72
C ALA A 368 5.09 -10.63 -11.51
N ASN A 369 5.80 -11.75 -11.34
CA ASN A 369 5.64 -12.68 -10.22
C ASN A 369 7.01 -13.33 -9.85
N PRO A 370 7.94 -12.57 -9.26
CA PRO A 370 9.35 -12.97 -9.18
C PRO A 370 9.67 -13.97 -8.06
N THR A 371 8.78 -14.20 -7.09
CA THR A 371 9.09 -14.96 -5.86
C THR A 371 8.41 -16.32 -5.79
N GLU A 372 8.99 -17.26 -5.03
CA GLU A 372 8.41 -18.59 -4.78
C GLU A 372 7.24 -18.56 -3.80
N SER A 373 7.28 -17.63 -2.86
CA SER A 373 6.40 -17.55 -1.71
C SER A 373 5.89 -16.14 -1.49
N ASP A 374 4.79 -16.03 -0.74
CA ASP A 374 4.20 -14.77 -0.31
C ASP A 374 4.95 -14.16 0.90
N ILE A 375 4.40 -13.07 1.44
CA ILE A 375 5.01 -12.35 2.56
C ILE A 375 5.17 -13.18 3.85
N ILE A 376 4.38 -14.24 4.04
CA ILE A 376 4.45 -15.15 5.21
C ILE A 376 5.02 -16.53 4.84
N GLY A 377 5.56 -16.70 3.64
CA GLY A 377 6.19 -17.95 3.22
C GLY A 377 5.25 -19.00 2.62
N LYS A 378 3.96 -18.72 2.44
CA LYS A 378 3.06 -19.63 1.70
C LYS A 378 3.45 -19.67 0.22
N PRO A 379 3.27 -20.80 -0.50
CA PRO A 379 3.56 -20.86 -1.93
C PRO A 379 2.82 -19.76 -2.71
N ARG A 380 3.57 -18.95 -3.48
CA ARG A 380 3.04 -17.80 -4.21
C ARG A 380 2.14 -18.19 -5.38
N PHE A 381 2.43 -19.33 -6.02
CA PHE A 381 1.79 -19.73 -7.26
C PHE A 381 1.16 -21.11 -7.15
N MET A 382 -0.16 -21.16 -7.29
CA MET A 382 -0.95 -22.40 -7.39
C MET A 382 -1.85 -22.41 -8.64
N GLY A 383 -1.39 -21.78 -9.72
CA GLY A 383 -2.10 -21.68 -11.00
C GLY A 383 -2.35 -20.24 -11.41
N VAL A 384 -2.98 -19.46 -10.54
CA VAL A 384 -3.08 -18.00 -10.63
C VAL A 384 -2.75 -17.46 -9.25
N ILE A 385 -2.00 -16.36 -9.18
CA ILE A 385 -1.70 -15.73 -7.89
C ILE A 385 -2.88 -14.91 -7.39
N ASP A 386 -2.98 -14.76 -6.09
CA ASP A 386 -3.84 -13.75 -5.49
C ASP A 386 -3.22 -12.36 -5.63
N LEU A 387 -4.07 -11.33 -5.64
CA LEU A 387 -3.60 -9.95 -5.65
C LEU A 387 -3.09 -9.56 -4.26
N GLY A 388 -1.96 -8.84 -4.21
CA GLY A 388 -1.38 -8.28 -3.00
C GLY A 388 -0.33 -9.17 -2.33
N ALA A 389 0.00 -8.80 -1.09
CA ALA A 389 1.15 -9.37 -0.37
C ALA A 389 0.97 -10.84 0.06
N TYR A 390 -0.28 -11.30 0.21
CA TYR A 390 -0.63 -12.59 0.79
C TYR A 390 -1.26 -13.52 -0.25
N GLU A 391 -1.00 -14.82 -0.13
CA GLU A 391 -1.73 -15.86 -0.84
C GLU A 391 -2.70 -16.63 0.07
N GLY A 392 -3.76 -17.09 -0.56
CA GLY A 392 -4.82 -17.88 0.00
C GLY A 392 -5.83 -17.04 0.77
N ALA A 393 -7.00 -17.65 0.93
CA ALA A 393 -8.06 -17.14 1.77
C ALA A 393 -8.09 -17.84 3.12
N GLU A 394 -8.52 -17.12 4.15
CA GLU A 394 -8.81 -17.70 5.46
C GLU A 394 -10.33 -17.78 5.70
N LEU A 395 -10.79 -18.91 6.24
CA LEU A 395 -12.16 -19.09 6.68
C LEU A 395 -12.34 -18.53 8.09
N TYR A 396 -12.84 -17.30 8.17
CA TYR A 396 -13.27 -16.69 9.43
C TYR A 396 -14.77 -16.44 9.37
N SER A 397 -15.55 -17.07 10.25
CA SER A 397 -16.97 -16.75 10.40
C SER A 397 -17.16 -15.41 11.09
N PHE A 398 -18.29 -14.75 10.84
CA PHE A 398 -18.71 -13.54 11.58
C PHE A 398 -18.54 -13.72 13.09
N SER A 399 -19.03 -14.83 13.65
CA SER A 399 -18.97 -15.13 15.09
C SER A 399 -17.55 -15.30 15.64
N LYS A 400 -16.56 -15.59 14.78
CA LYS A 400 -15.16 -15.71 15.17
C LYS A 400 -14.45 -14.36 15.19
N LEU A 401 -14.81 -13.45 14.27
CA LEU A 401 -14.21 -12.12 14.17
C LEU A 401 -14.86 -11.10 15.11
N TYR A 402 -16.18 -11.23 15.28
CA TYR A 402 -17.01 -10.29 16.04
C TYR A 402 -17.86 -11.03 17.08
N PRO A 403 -17.26 -11.79 18.01
CA PRO A 403 -18.00 -12.56 19.02
C PRO A 403 -18.88 -11.68 19.93
N GLU A 404 -18.53 -10.40 20.05
CA GLU A 404 -19.22 -9.39 20.86
C GLU A 404 -20.41 -8.73 20.14
N LEU A 405 -20.50 -8.84 18.81
CA LEU A 405 -21.50 -8.13 18.02
C LEU A 405 -22.67 -9.03 17.64
N PRO A 406 -23.92 -8.64 17.94
CA PRO A 406 -25.08 -9.34 17.41
C PRO A 406 -25.17 -9.15 15.88
N PRO A 407 -25.32 -10.20 15.05
CA PRO A 407 -25.23 -10.10 13.59
C PRO A 407 -26.31 -9.22 12.94
N GLY A 408 -27.49 -9.12 13.56
CA GLY A 408 -28.63 -8.35 13.06
C GLY A 408 -28.71 -6.91 13.59
N VAL A 409 -27.77 -6.48 14.43
CA VAL A 409 -27.71 -5.10 14.96
C VAL A 409 -26.82 -4.26 14.05
N ASP A 410 -27.13 -2.98 13.90
CA ASP A 410 -26.27 -1.98 13.29
C ASP A 410 -25.51 -1.27 14.43
N SER A 411 -24.32 -1.79 14.76
CA SER A 411 -23.57 -1.30 15.93
C SER A 411 -22.81 0.00 15.67
N ASN A 412 -22.43 0.27 14.42
CA ASN A 412 -21.71 1.47 14.01
C ASN A 412 -22.64 2.59 13.50
N GLY A 413 -23.94 2.31 13.34
CA GLY A 413 -24.97 3.27 12.93
C GLY A 413 -24.88 3.64 11.45
N ASN A 414 -24.25 2.81 10.61
CA ASN A 414 -24.04 3.10 9.19
C ASN A 414 -25.24 2.68 8.31
N GLY A 415 -26.26 2.05 8.88
CA GLY A 415 -27.44 1.54 8.18
C GLY A 415 -27.35 0.07 7.77
N ASN A 416 -26.19 -0.58 7.94
CA ASN A 416 -25.98 -2.00 7.69
C ASN A 416 -25.99 -2.79 9.00
N SER A 417 -26.46 -4.04 8.95
CA SER A 417 -26.26 -4.93 10.09
C SER A 417 -24.80 -5.36 10.17
N ASN A 418 -24.34 -5.71 11.37
CA ASN A 418 -22.96 -6.16 11.59
C ASN A 418 -22.59 -7.35 10.67
N TYR A 419 -23.54 -8.25 10.42
CA TYR A 419 -23.32 -9.35 9.49
C TYR A 419 -23.23 -8.89 8.03
N HIS A 420 -24.00 -7.86 7.63
CA HIS A 420 -23.92 -7.29 6.29
C HIS A 420 -22.55 -6.68 6.06
N ASP A 421 -22.08 -5.85 6.99
CA ASP A 421 -20.75 -5.25 6.93
C ASP A 421 -19.68 -6.34 6.78
N TYR A 422 -19.75 -7.42 7.57
CA TYR A 422 -18.83 -8.54 7.43
C TYR A 422 -18.86 -9.22 6.05
N VAL A 423 -20.04 -9.51 5.48
CA VAL A 423 -20.10 -10.19 4.17
C VAL A 423 -19.73 -9.29 2.99
N THR A 424 -19.80 -7.97 3.17
CA THR A 424 -19.32 -6.96 2.22
C THR A 424 -17.90 -6.47 2.52
N GLY A 425 -17.21 -7.09 3.49
CA GLY A 425 -15.82 -6.79 3.85
C GLY A 425 -15.60 -5.45 4.55
N ASN A 426 -16.63 -4.85 5.13
CA ASN A 426 -16.54 -3.69 6.02
C ASN A 426 -16.34 -4.16 7.47
N ASP A 427 -15.64 -3.36 8.30
CA ASP A 427 -15.57 -3.59 9.75
C ASP A 427 -16.87 -3.11 10.43
N PRO A 428 -17.68 -4.01 11.02
CA PRO A 428 -18.92 -3.68 11.74
C PRO A 428 -18.76 -2.75 12.94
N ARG A 429 -17.52 -2.51 13.40
CA ARG A 429 -17.19 -1.61 14.50
C ARG A 429 -16.84 -0.20 14.03
N SER A 430 -16.44 -0.04 12.77
CA SER A 430 -15.97 1.25 12.27
C SER A 430 -17.16 2.18 12.05
N ASP A 431 -17.11 3.34 12.72
CA ASP A 431 -18.04 4.46 12.54
C ASP A 431 -17.79 5.25 11.24
N SER A 432 -16.73 4.90 10.50
CA SER A 432 -16.12 5.77 9.49
C SER A 432 -16.18 5.28 8.03
N TYR A 433 -16.77 4.12 7.75
CA TYR A 433 -17.13 3.77 6.36
C TYR A 433 -18.53 4.31 6.02
N GLN A 434 -18.66 5.64 6.05
CA GLN A 434 -19.72 6.30 5.30
C GLN A 434 -19.31 6.36 3.84
N THR A 435 -19.42 5.23 3.12
CA THR A 435 -19.46 5.32 1.66
C THR A 435 -20.53 6.37 1.33
N PRO A 436 -20.26 7.43 0.54
CA PRO A 436 -21.18 8.56 0.37
C PRO A 436 -22.46 8.24 -0.40
N ASN A 437 -22.77 6.95 -0.48
CA ASN A 437 -23.62 6.27 -1.43
C ASN A 437 -24.35 5.08 -0.77
N THR A 438 -24.34 4.93 0.56
CA THR A 438 -25.14 3.91 1.26
C THR A 438 -26.37 4.52 1.97
N PRO A 439 -27.56 3.91 1.84
CA PRO A 439 -28.74 4.33 2.60
C PRO A 439 -28.52 4.20 4.11
N ARG A 440 -28.74 5.28 4.86
CA ARG A 440 -28.67 5.30 6.34
C ARG A 440 -30.04 5.30 7.00
N MET A 441 -30.18 4.75 8.21
CA MET A 441 -31.39 4.93 9.03
C MET A 441 -31.31 6.23 9.83
N VAL A 442 -32.35 7.08 9.83
CA VAL A 442 -32.36 8.39 10.54
C VAL A 442 -33.47 8.48 11.59
N GLY A 443 -34.19 7.38 11.84
CA GLY A 443 -35.19 7.27 12.89
C GLY A 443 -36.04 6.01 12.74
N ASP A 444 -37.02 5.84 13.64
CA ASP A 444 -37.99 4.73 13.58
C ASP A 444 -38.79 4.83 12.26
N ASN A 445 -38.40 4.03 11.26
CA ASN A 445 -38.98 3.96 9.90
C ASN A 445 -38.52 5.02 8.89
N GLN A 446 -37.33 5.60 9.05
CA GLN A 446 -36.77 6.52 8.05
C GLN A 446 -35.41 6.04 7.51
N ILE A 447 -35.32 5.79 6.20
CA ILE A 447 -34.05 5.55 5.51
C ILE A 447 -33.73 6.76 4.63
N VAL A 448 -32.52 7.27 4.72
CA VAL A 448 -32.02 8.41 3.95
C VAL A 448 -30.94 7.97 2.99
N PHE A 449 -31.14 8.27 1.71
CA PHE A 449 -30.09 8.17 0.70
C PHE A 449 -29.44 9.54 0.54
N GLU A 450 -28.11 9.57 0.59
CA GLU A 450 -27.31 10.70 0.16
C GLU A 450 -26.51 10.29 -1.06
N TYR A 451 -26.39 11.21 -2.02
CA TYR A 451 -25.44 11.09 -3.12
C TYR A 451 -24.85 12.48 -3.43
N LEU A 452 -23.57 12.50 -3.82
CA LEU A 452 -22.84 13.70 -4.23
C LEU A 452 -22.75 13.75 -5.76
N ALA A 453 -23.43 14.72 -6.38
CA ALA A 453 -23.46 14.89 -7.83
C ALA A 453 -22.29 15.76 -8.35
N GLU A 454 -21.06 15.58 -7.87
CA GLU A 454 -19.97 16.50 -8.24
C GLU A 454 -19.45 16.30 -9.68
N HIS A 455 -19.83 15.23 -10.39
CA HIS A 455 -19.38 14.98 -11.77
C HIS A 455 -20.39 14.33 -12.74
N LEU A 456 -21.69 14.30 -12.41
CA LEU A 456 -22.67 13.75 -13.34
C LEU A 456 -23.16 14.88 -14.25
N ALA A 457 -22.81 14.80 -15.54
CA ALA A 457 -23.56 15.52 -16.58
C ALA A 457 -25.07 15.23 -16.41
N ASP A 458 -25.93 16.10 -16.92
CA ASP A 458 -27.41 16.08 -16.80
C ASP A 458 -28.10 14.75 -17.25
N ASP A 459 -27.34 13.71 -17.58
CA ASP A 459 -27.73 12.50 -18.28
C ASP A 459 -27.74 11.22 -17.40
N VAL A 460 -27.63 11.30 -16.07
CA VAL A 460 -27.61 10.11 -15.17
C VAL A 460 -28.90 9.95 -14.39
N ASN A 461 -29.61 8.83 -14.62
CA ASN A 461 -30.80 8.44 -13.88
C ASN A 461 -30.42 7.57 -12.66
N ILE A 462 -31.01 7.88 -11.50
CA ILE A 462 -30.85 7.10 -10.26
C ILE A 462 -32.13 6.33 -9.96
N TYR A 463 -31.99 5.01 -9.76
CA TYR A 463 -33.06 4.10 -9.36
C TYR A 463 -32.80 3.58 -7.96
N PHE A 464 -33.82 3.61 -7.10
CA PHE A 464 -33.77 2.97 -5.79
C PHE A 464 -34.32 1.55 -5.92
N GLU A 465 -33.71 0.58 -5.25
CA GLU A 465 -34.09 -0.82 -5.35
C GLU A 465 -34.25 -1.45 -3.97
N LYS A 466 -35.22 -2.37 -3.85
CA LYS A 466 -35.44 -3.19 -2.66
C LYS A 466 -35.29 -4.67 -2.98
N SER A 467 -34.88 -5.46 -2.00
CA SER A 467 -34.82 -6.92 -2.08
C SER A 467 -35.29 -7.57 -0.78
N THR A 468 -35.74 -8.82 -0.84
CA THR A 468 -36.05 -9.64 0.34
C THR A 468 -35.07 -10.81 0.51
N ASN A 469 -34.17 -11.03 -0.45
CA ASN A 469 -33.28 -12.20 -0.49
C ASN A 469 -31.88 -11.90 -1.06
N LEU A 470 -31.56 -10.62 -1.32
CA LEU A 470 -30.30 -10.11 -1.89
C LEU A 470 -29.97 -10.56 -3.32
N LYS A 471 -30.80 -11.39 -3.95
CA LYS A 471 -30.62 -11.87 -5.33
C LYS A 471 -31.55 -11.15 -6.30
N ASP A 472 -32.81 -11.02 -5.89
CA ASP A 472 -33.85 -10.41 -6.70
C ASP A 472 -34.06 -8.98 -6.24
N TRP A 473 -33.73 -8.03 -7.10
CA TRP A 473 -33.85 -6.59 -6.84
C TRP A 473 -35.01 -6.01 -7.64
N THR A 474 -35.83 -5.19 -7.00
CA THR A 474 -36.97 -4.52 -7.64
C THR A 474 -36.86 -3.02 -7.46
N THR A 475 -36.95 -2.29 -8.56
CA THR A 475 -36.99 -0.81 -8.57
C THR A 475 -38.19 -0.29 -7.79
N MET A 476 -37.93 0.68 -6.93
CA MET A 476 -38.89 1.35 -6.06
C MET A 476 -39.50 2.55 -6.77
N ALA A 477 -40.78 2.81 -6.53
CA ALA A 477 -41.52 3.91 -7.17
C ALA A 477 -41.72 5.11 -6.21
N GLU A 478 -41.40 6.32 -6.70
CA GLU A 478 -41.66 7.57 -5.96
C GLU A 478 -43.17 7.76 -5.69
N GLY A 479 -43.51 8.21 -4.48
CA GLY A 479 -44.90 8.37 -4.01
C GLY A 479 -45.58 7.07 -3.55
N ALA A 480 -45.09 5.90 -3.97
CA ALA A 480 -45.58 4.60 -3.52
C ALA A 480 -44.66 4.00 -2.44
N ASP A 481 -43.35 3.94 -2.72
CA ASP A 481 -42.34 3.34 -1.85
C ASP A 481 -41.53 4.39 -1.08
N TYR A 482 -41.34 5.60 -1.61
CA TYR A 482 -40.53 6.66 -1.00
C TYR A 482 -41.03 8.08 -1.32
N THR A 483 -40.56 9.09 -0.58
CA THR A 483 -40.84 10.51 -0.82
C THR A 483 -39.56 11.34 -0.80
N VAL A 484 -39.48 12.40 -1.61
CA VAL A 484 -38.35 13.35 -1.62
C VAL A 484 -38.67 14.51 -0.68
N ILE A 485 -37.76 14.84 0.25
CA ILE A 485 -38.04 15.84 1.30
C ILE A 485 -37.17 17.10 1.15
N SER A 486 -36.00 17.06 0.50
CA SER A 486 -35.27 18.28 0.11
C SER A 486 -34.13 18.06 -0.89
N ASP A 487 -33.99 18.97 -1.86
CA ASP A 487 -32.71 19.31 -2.49
C ASP A 487 -32.05 20.41 -1.63
N LEU A 488 -30.86 20.15 -1.06
CA LEU A 488 -30.14 21.16 -0.29
C LEU A 488 -29.03 21.78 -1.15
N THR A 489 -29.18 23.07 -1.45
CA THR A 489 -28.12 23.88 -2.08
C THR A 489 -27.27 24.53 -0.99
N ILE A 490 -25.98 24.22 -0.90
CA ILE A 490 -25.03 24.91 -0.02
C ILE A 490 -24.05 25.70 -0.89
N GLY A 491 -24.19 27.03 -0.92
CA GLY A 491 -23.27 27.92 -1.64
C GLY A 491 -23.43 27.91 -3.17
N THR A 492 -22.33 28.08 -3.91
CA THR A 492 -22.30 28.28 -5.38
C THR A 492 -22.03 27.00 -6.20
N ARG A 493 -22.07 25.82 -5.58
CA ARG A 493 -21.90 24.52 -6.26
C ARG A 493 -23.13 23.63 -5.95
N GLN A 494 -23.80 23.12 -6.98
CA GLN A 494 -24.97 22.22 -6.90
C GLN A 494 -24.49 20.75 -6.89
N GLN A 495 -25.13 19.73 -6.31
CA GLN A 495 -26.41 19.57 -5.61
C GLN A 495 -26.29 18.31 -4.70
N LYS A 496 -26.70 18.39 -3.42
CA LYS A 496 -26.86 17.23 -2.52
C LYS A 496 -28.35 16.92 -2.43
N THR A 497 -28.78 15.77 -2.96
CA THR A 497 -30.18 15.34 -2.89
C THR A 497 -30.35 14.38 -1.73
N ILE A 498 -31.25 14.71 -0.80
CA ILE A 498 -31.55 13.90 0.37
C ILE A 498 -32.95 13.31 0.18
N LYS A 499 -33.03 11.99 -0.06
CA LYS A 499 -34.31 11.29 -0.21
C LYS A 499 -34.61 10.47 1.03
N VAL A 500 -35.80 10.62 1.59
CA VAL A 500 -36.20 9.96 2.84
C VAL A 500 -37.35 8.99 2.56
N LEU A 501 -37.08 7.70 2.74
CA LEU A 501 -38.08 6.64 2.78
C LEU A 501 -38.90 6.77 4.06
N HIS A 502 -40.23 6.77 3.95
CA HIS A 502 -41.11 6.52 5.09
C HIS A 502 -41.60 5.07 5.01
N GLN A 503 -41.11 4.21 5.89
CA GLN A 503 -41.56 2.82 5.95
C GLN A 503 -43.04 2.78 6.40
N LYS A 504 -43.96 2.46 5.49
CA LYS A 504 -45.34 2.11 5.86
C LYS A 504 -45.36 0.69 6.43
N ARG A 505 -45.18 0.58 7.76
CA ARG A 505 -45.35 -0.62 8.60
C ARG A 505 -44.62 -1.90 8.13
N SER A 506 -43.58 -2.26 8.88
CA SER A 506 -42.79 -3.50 8.85
C SER A 506 -43.61 -4.79 8.88
N ILE A 507 -43.17 -5.82 8.10
CA ILE A 507 -43.21 -7.24 8.52
C ILE A 507 -42.27 -8.22 7.74
N SER A 508 -41.27 -7.78 6.97
CA SER A 508 -40.21 -8.69 6.50
C SER A 508 -38.88 -7.97 6.29
N GLN A 509 -37.78 -8.71 6.45
CA GLN A 509 -36.41 -8.24 6.20
C GLN A 509 -36.34 -7.72 4.75
N GLN A 510 -36.22 -6.40 4.60
CA GLN A 510 -36.09 -5.73 3.31
C GLN A 510 -34.72 -5.05 3.25
N PHE A 511 -33.99 -5.33 2.19
CA PHE A 511 -32.70 -4.73 1.85
C PHE A 511 -32.94 -3.58 0.86
N TYR A 512 -32.12 -2.53 0.90
CA TYR A 512 -32.26 -1.36 0.03
C TYR A 512 -30.91 -0.99 -0.58
N ARG A 513 -30.90 -0.52 -1.84
CA ARG A 513 -29.74 0.05 -2.53
C ARG A 513 -30.19 1.11 -3.53
N TYR A 514 -29.25 1.75 -4.22
CA TYR A 514 -29.55 2.45 -5.45
C TYR A 514 -28.64 1.98 -6.59
N ARG A 515 -29.05 2.27 -7.82
CA ARG A 515 -28.34 1.99 -9.06
C ARG A 515 -28.40 3.22 -9.96
N SER A 516 -27.30 3.54 -10.63
CA SER A 516 -27.24 4.62 -11.63
C SER A 516 -27.23 4.04 -13.05
N GLU A 517 -27.91 4.70 -13.98
CA GLU A 517 -27.81 4.45 -15.42
C GLU A 517 -27.53 5.76 -16.17
N LEU A 518 -26.70 5.68 -17.21
CA LEU A 518 -26.59 6.75 -18.21
C LEU A 518 -27.80 6.70 -19.13
N THR A 519 -28.36 7.86 -19.47
CA THR A 519 -29.42 7.99 -20.46
C THR A 519 -28.86 7.59 -21.82
N PRO A 520 -29.47 6.64 -22.57
CA PRO A 520 -29.02 6.31 -23.90
C PRO A 520 -29.07 7.55 -24.80
N ILE A 521 -27.95 7.90 -25.43
CA ILE A 521 -27.92 8.94 -26.47
C ILE A 521 -28.76 8.41 -27.64
N GLU A 522 -29.96 8.95 -27.85
CA GLU A 522 -30.66 8.77 -29.13
C GLU A 522 -29.76 9.36 -30.22
N GLN A 523 -29.26 8.51 -31.13
CA GLN A 523 -28.63 9.02 -32.34
C GLN A 523 -29.66 9.90 -33.07
N PRO A 524 -29.32 11.15 -33.42
CA PRO A 524 -30.24 11.99 -34.17
C PRO A 524 -30.58 11.30 -35.49
N ALA A 525 -31.88 11.19 -35.78
CA ALA A 525 -32.39 10.65 -37.03
C ALA A 525 -31.68 11.32 -38.23
N ASP A 526 -31.09 10.49 -39.09
CA ASP A 526 -30.47 10.91 -40.33
C ASP A 526 -31.52 11.57 -41.24
N ASN A 527 -31.58 12.90 -41.18
CA ASN A 527 -32.40 13.72 -42.07
C ASN A 527 -31.69 14.03 -43.41
N SER A 528 -30.83 13.15 -43.91
CA SER A 528 -30.29 13.25 -45.28
C SER A 528 -31.23 12.61 -46.33
N SER A 529 -32.46 13.13 -46.42
CA SER A 529 -33.24 12.98 -47.64
C SER A 529 -33.79 14.32 -48.12
N THR A 530 -33.54 14.60 -49.40
CA THR A 530 -34.03 15.70 -50.25
C THR A 530 -33.20 16.99 -50.34
N ALA A 531 -32.31 17.04 -51.34
CA ALA A 531 -32.31 18.09 -52.39
C ALA A 531 -31.29 17.79 -53.51
N LYS A 532 -31.64 16.84 -54.41
CA LYS A 532 -31.24 16.97 -55.82
C LYS A 532 -32.36 17.73 -56.53
N LYS A 533 -32.12 18.99 -56.87
CA LYS A 533 -32.84 19.68 -57.95
C LYS A 533 -31.83 20.29 -58.90
N ALA A 534 -32.10 20.04 -60.17
CA ALA A 534 -31.36 20.47 -61.34
C ALA A 534 -31.19 22.00 -61.41
N ASN A 535 -30.00 22.43 -61.82
CA ASN A 535 -29.78 23.10 -63.10
C ASN A 535 -28.31 22.97 -63.49
#